data_AF-A0AAV0LK78-F1
#
_entry.id   AF-A0AAV0LK78-F1
#
_cell.length_a   1.000
_cell.length_b   1.000
_cell.length_c   1.000
_cell.angle_alpha   90.00
_cell.angle_beta   90.00
_cell.angle_gamma   90.00
#
_symmetry.space_group_name_H-M   'P 1'
#
loop_
_entity.id
_entity.type
_entity.pdbx_description
1 polymer ?
#
loop_
_entity_poly.entity_id
_entity_poly.type
_entity_poly.pdbx_seq_one_letter_code
_entity_poly.pdbx_strand_id
1 'polypeptide(L)'
;MLQALYKYHGRDTSKLILGSASLLVVINCVSSFQIYAMPTFDNLELRYTSKMNKPCPQWLRPSLAGLIGGIALPLTLAYPCFMWIVMKKPGRYSRSWCLNWILGVSGMVLSVLVVTAAIWIIVTKGIGVHFFKP
;
A
#
# COMPACT_ATOMS: atom_id res chain seq x y z
N MET A 1 -14.13 -18.85 5.48
CA MET A 1 -15.25 -17.88 5.35
C MET A 1 -15.25 -17.13 4.01
N LEU A 2 -14.13 -16.57 3.52
CA LEU A 2 -14.07 -15.90 2.20
C LEU A 2 -14.51 -16.77 0.99
N GLN A 3 -14.15 -18.06 0.98
CA GLN A 3 -14.49 -18.99 -0.11
C GLN A 3 -16.01 -19.23 -0.28
N ALA A 4 -16.77 -19.27 0.81
CA ALA A 4 -18.22 -19.45 0.77
C ALA A 4 -18.93 -18.17 0.32
N LEU A 5 -18.41 -17.00 0.71
CA LEU A 5 -18.92 -15.69 0.31
C LEU A 5 -18.64 -15.44 -1.19
N TYR A 6 -17.47 -15.83 -1.70
CA TYR A 6 -17.12 -15.78 -3.13
C TYR A 6 -18.08 -16.60 -4.01
N LYS A 7 -18.50 -17.78 -3.56
CA LYS A 7 -19.41 -18.67 -4.30
C LYS A 7 -20.86 -18.17 -4.33
N TYR A 8 -21.30 -17.45 -3.29
CA TYR A 8 -22.67 -16.93 -3.18
C TYR A 8 -22.83 -15.52 -3.80
N HIS A 9 -21.79 -14.68 -3.79
CA HIS A 9 -21.79 -13.34 -4.41
C HIS A 9 -21.35 -13.31 -5.88
N GLY A 10 -20.86 -14.43 -6.42
CA GLY A 10 -20.25 -14.52 -7.75
C GLY A 10 -21.16 -14.20 -8.95
N ARG A 11 -22.49 -14.13 -8.77
CA ARG A 11 -23.44 -13.78 -9.83
C ARG A 11 -23.87 -12.30 -9.84
N ASP A 12 -23.86 -11.64 -8.68
CA ASP A 12 -24.40 -10.28 -8.48
C ASP A 12 -23.38 -9.31 -7.86
N THR A 13 -22.10 -9.45 -8.21
CA THR A 13 -21.09 -8.48 -7.75
C THR A 13 -21.22 -7.18 -8.54
N SER A 14 -22.12 -6.30 -8.07
CA SER A 14 -22.25 -4.96 -8.61
C SER A 14 -20.94 -4.19 -8.42
N LYS A 15 -20.53 -3.39 -9.42
CA LYS A 15 -19.30 -2.58 -9.36
C LYS A 15 -19.21 -1.74 -8.07
N LEU A 16 -20.38 -1.38 -7.53
CA LEU A 16 -20.54 -0.68 -6.26
C LEU A 16 -20.06 -1.48 -5.04
N ILE A 17 -20.30 -2.79 -4.98
CA ILE A 17 -19.90 -3.66 -3.84
C ILE A 17 -18.37 -3.83 -3.82
N LEU A 18 -17.78 -3.97 -5.00
CA LEU A 18 -16.32 -4.05 -5.14
C LEU A 18 -15.66 -2.70 -4.80
N GLY A 19 -16.27 -1.61 -5.25
CA GLY A 19 -15.87 -0.25 -4.89
C GLY A 19 -15.98 0.01 -3.39
N SER A 20 -17.10 -0.33 -2.75
CA SER A 20 -17.29 -0.12 -1.31
C SER A 20 -16.36 -0.98 -0.46
N ALA A 21 -16.13 -2.24 -0.83
CA ALA A 21 -15.16 -3.11 -0.15
C ALA A 21 -13.73 -2.53 -0.24
N SER A 22 -13.33 -2.02 -1.41
CA SER A 22 -12.02 -1.37 -1.56
C SER A 22 -11.92 -0.09 -0.70
N LEU A 23 -12.98 0.71 -0.65
CA LEU A 23 -13.04 1.92 0.18
C LEU A 23 -12.93 1.58 1.68
N LEU A 24 -13.63 0.54 2.13
CA LEU A 24 -13.55 0.02 3.50
C LEU A 24 -12.14 -0.45 3.86
N VAL A 25 -11.45 -1.14 2.95
CA VAL A 25 -10.06 -1.55 3.15
C VAL A 25 -9.14 -0.33 3.25
N VAL A 26 -9.31 0.67 2.39
CA VAL A 26 -8.52 1.91 2.45
C VAL A 26 -8.77 2.65 3.76
N ILE A 27 -10.03 2.83 4.17
CA ILE A 27 -10.39 3.47 5.44
C ILE A 27 -9.77 2.71 6.61
N ASN A 28 -9.85 1.38 6.61
CA ASN A 28 -9.25 0.55 7.66
C ASN A 28 -7.72 0.70 7.70
N CYS A 29 -7.05 0.73 6.53
CA CYS A 29 -5.61 0.96 6.45
C CYS A 29 -5.21 2.35 6.96
N VAL A 30 -5.94 3.41 6.60
CA VAL A 30 -5.65 4.79 7.03
C VAL A 30 -5.91 4.97 8.53
N SER A 31 -7.01 4.43 9.05
CA SER A 31 -7.33 4.49 10.48
C SER A 31 -6.35 3.67 11.32
N SER A 32 -5.99 2.48 10.86
CA SER A 32 -4.98 1.64 11.52
C SER A 32 -3.60 2.33 11.53
N PHE A 33 -3.26 3.08 10.49
CA PHE A 33 -2.01 3.84 10.47
C PHE A 33 -1.98 4.89 11.58
N GLN A 34 -3.05 5.62 11.84
CA GLN A 34 -3.06 6.60 12.93
C GLN A 34 -2.97 5.92 14.32
N ILE A 35 -3.64 4.79 14.51
CA ILE A 35 -3.67 4.07 15.80
C ILE A 35 -2.32 3.41 16.12
N TYR A 36 -1.69 2.77 15.13
CA TYR A 36 -0.46 1.99 15.36
C TYR A 36 0.82 2.74 14.99
N ALA A 37 0.79 3.56 13.93
CA ALA A 37 1.99 4.25 13.48
C ALA A 37 2.30 5.48 14.33
N MET A 38 1.31 6.18 14.91
CA MET A 38 1.56 7.35 15.75
C MET A 38 2.37 7.00 17.02
N PRO A 39 1.96 6.02 17.87
CA PRO A 39 2.77 5.62 19.01
C PRO A 39 4.12 5.05 18.59
N THR A 40 4.17 4.27 17.51
CA THR A 40 5.43 3.70 17.02
C THR A 40 6.39 4.79 16.55
N PHE A 41 5.88 5.80 15.85
CA PHE A 41 6.66 6.93 15.35
C PHE A 41 7.16 7.82 16.50
N ASP A 42 6.33 8.07 17.50
CA ASP A 42 6.68 8.83 18.71
C ASP A 42 7.80 8.11 19.49
N ASN A 43 7.68 6.79 19.70
CA ASN A 43 8.71 5.98 20.33
C ASN A 43 10.04 5.95 19.53
N LEU A 44 9.95 5.94 18.21
CA LEU A 44 11.13 6.00 17.33
C LEU A 44 11.80 7.38 17.41
N GLU A 45 11.02 8.45 17.45
CA GLU A 45 11.48 9.84 17.59
C GLU A 45 12.18 10.08 18.93
N LEU A 46 11.62 9.55 20.02
CA LEU A 46 12.25 9.60 21.36
C LEU A 46 13.57 8.84 21.40
N ARG A 47 13.63 7.63 20.82
CA ARG A 47 14.87 6.84 20.76
C ARG A 47 15.93 7.50 19.90
N TYR A 48 15.54 8.08 18.76
CA TYR A 48 16.46 8.76 17.87
C TYR A 48 17.04 10.01 18.55
N THR A 49 16.19 10.83 19.17
CA THR A 49 16.63 12.01 19.94
C THR A 49 17.54 11.61 21.10
N SER A 50 17.22 10.52 21.82
CA SER A 50 18.02 10.00 22.94
C SER A 50 19.40 9.49 22.52
N LYS A 51 19.52 8.83 21.36
CA LYS A 51 20.79 8.27 20.87
C LYS A 51 21.65 9.28 20.12
N MET A 52 21.03 10.17 19.36
CA MET A 52 21.71 11.06 18.41
C MET A 52 21.81 12.52 18.90
N ASN A 53 21.15 12.90 20.01
CA ASN A 53 21.11 14.29 20.54
C ASN A 53 20.78 15.34 19.45
N LYS A 54 20.00 14.95 18.45
CA LYS A 54 19.60 15.79 17.31
C LYS A 54 18.11 15.64 17.08
N PRO A 55 17.41 16.72 16.64
CA PRO A 55 16.00 16.66 16.32
C PRO A 55 15.74 15.68 15.17
N CYS A 56 14.57 15.05 15.18
CA CYS A 56 14.24 14.02 14.22
C CYS A 56 14.11 14.57 12.79
N PRO A 57 14.61 13.85 11.77
CA PRO A 57 14.55 14.31 10.39
C PRO A 57 13.11 14.25 9.85
N GLN A 58 12.60 15.37 9.34
CA GLN A 58 11.24 15.46 8.75
C GLN A 58 10.99 14.48 7.59
N TRP A 59 12.05 13.97 6.95
CA TRP A 59 11.97 12.99 5.86
C TRP A 59 11.56 11.57 6.27
N LEU A 60 11.65 11.22 7.57
CA LEU A 60 11.33 9.86 8.02
C LEU A 60 9.84 9.55 7.90
N ARG A 61 9.00 10.53 8.22
CA ARG A 61 7.53 10.42 8.23
C ARG A 61 6.94 10.14 6.83
N PRO A 62 7.27 10.90 5.77
CA PRO A 62 6.80 10.59 4.43
C PRO A 62 7.37 9.27 3.88
N SER A 63 8.58 8.87 4.29
CA SER A 63 9.18 7.61 3.82
C SER A 63 8.44 6.37 4.34
N LEU A 64 8.07 6.36 5.62
CA LEU A 64 7.28 5.26 6.22
C LEU A 64 5.85 5.22 5.67
N ALA A 65 5.23 6.38 5.49
CA ALA A 65 3.92 6.48 4.84
C ALA A 65 3.97 5.96 3.40
N GLY A 66 5.06 6.26 2.67
CA GLY A 66 5.33 5.73 1.34
C GLY A 66 5.43 4.20 1.30
N LEU A 67 6.15 3.58 2.23
CA LEU A 67 6.26 2.11 2.30
C LEU A 67 4.90 1.44 2.51
N ILE A 68 4.09 1.97 3.42
CA ILE A 68 2.78 1.40 3.76
C ILE A 68 1.77 1.65 2.64
N GLY A 69 1.75 2.87 2.09
CA GLY A 69 0.94 3.20 0.91
C GLY A 69 1.32 2.36 -0.30
N GLY A 70 2.63 2.10 -0.49
CA GLY A 70 3.17 1.23 -1.52
C GLY A 70 2.58 -0.18 -1.45
N ILE A 71 2.42 -0.77 -0.27
CA ILE A 71 1.82 -2.10 -0.10
C ILE A 71 0.29 -2.08 -0.25
N ALA A 72 -0.36 -0.98 0.13
CA ALA A 72 -1.82 -0.85 0.01
C ALA A 72 -2.30 -0.64 -1.45
N LEU A 73 -1.48 -0.02 -2.31
CA LEU A 73 -1.82 0.30 -3.70
C LEU A 73 -2.16 -0.95 -4.56
N PRO A 74 -1.37 -2.03 -4.57
CA PRO A 74 -1.70 -3.27 -5.27
C PRO A 74 -2.93 -3.95 -4.72
N LEU A 75 -3.10 -3.96 -3.40
CA LEU A 75 -4.25 -4.60 -2.76
C LEU A 75 -5.55 -3.91 -3.16
N THR A 76 -5.52 -2.59 -3.33
CA THR A 76 -6.73 -1.80 -3.65
C THR A 76 -7.02 -1.77 -5.15
N LEU A 77 -5.98 -1.74 -6.01
CA LEU A 77 -6.16 -1.63 -7.46
C LEU A 77 -6.13 -2.99 -8.17
N ALA A 78 -5.19 -3.87 -7.81
CA ALA A 78 -5.03 -5.14 -8.50
C ALA A 78 -6.11 -6.15 -8.08
N TYR A 79 -6.44 -6.26 -6.79
CA TYR A 79 -7.42 -7.22 -6.30
C TYR A 79 -8.81 -7.11 -6.99
N PRO A 80 -9.44 -5.93 -7.10
CA PRO A 80 -10.71 -5.81 -7.80
C PRO A 80 -10.58 -5.97 -9.31
N CYS A 81 -9.48 -5.51 -9.92
CA CYS A 81 -9.26 -5.62 -11.35
C CYS A 81 -9.08 -7.07 -11.80
N PHE A 82 -8.28 -7.86 -11.07
CA PHE A 82 -8.09 -9.29 -11.35
C PHE A 82 -9.36 -10.09 -11.07
N MET A 83 -10.05 -9.81 -9.96
CA MET A 83 -11.32 -10.50 -9.62
C MET A 83 -12.40 -10.26 -10.70
N TRP A 84 -12.52 -9.03 -11.20
CA TRP A 84 -13.44 -8.72 -12.31
C TRP A 84 -13.11 -9.47 -13.61
N ILE A 85 -11.82 -9.56 -13.97
CA ILE A 85 -11.38 -10.28 -15.17
C ILE A 85 -11.68 -11.78 -15.06
N VAL A 86 -11.43 -12.38 -13.89
CA VAL A 86 -11.64 -13.81 -13.63
C VAL A 86 -13.14 -14.16 -13.65
N MET A 87 -14.01 -13.30 -13.09
CA MET A 87 -15.44 -13.57 -13.00
C MET A 87 -16.19 -13.41 -14.32
N LYS A 88 -15.91 -12.35 -15.10
CA LYS A 88 -16.67 -12.07 -16.32
C LYS A 88 -16.18 -12.77 -17.58
N LYS A 89 -14.96 -13.34 -17.59
CA LYS A 89 -14.27 -13.83 -18.82
C LYS A 89 -14.57 -12.94 -20.04
N PRO A 90 -14.32 -11.63 -19.98
CA PRO A 90 -14.62 -10.74 -21.09
C PRO A 90 -13.81 -11.18 -22.33
N GLY A 91 -14.38 -11.02 -23.52
CA GLY A 91 -13.69 -11.35 -24.77
C GLY A 91 -12.31 -10.68 -24.82
N ARG A 92 -11.28 -11.46 -25.18
CA ARG A 92 -9.91 -10.93 -25.38
C ARG A 92 -10.01 -9.73 -26.31
N TYR A 93 -9.35 -8.63 -25.94
CA TYR A 93 -9.26 -7.38 -26.72
C TYR A 93 -10.43 -6.38 -26.60
N SER A 94 -11.40 -6.57 -25.71
CA SER A 94 -12.39 -5.51 -25.43
C SER A 94 -11.75 -4.31 -24.69
N ARG A 95 -12.24 -3.09 -24.95
CA ARG A 95 -11.72 -1.85 -24.35
C ARG A 95 -11.72 -1.86 -22.82
N SER A 96 -12.73 -2.50 -22.20
CA SER A 96 -12.79 -2.69 -20.74
C SER A 96 -11.77 -3.70 -20.21
N TRP A 97 -11.35 -4.68 -21.03
CA TRP A 97 -10.32 -5.64 -20.68
C TRP A 97 -8.94 -4.97 -20.68
N CYS A 98 -8.62 -4.17 -21.70
CA CYS A 98 -7.38 -3.40 -21.77
C CYS A 98 -7.27 -2.40 -20.60
N LEU A 99 -8.34 -1.66 -20.30
CA LEU A 99 -8.36 -0.73 -19.17
C LEU A 99 -8.12 -1.42 -17.82
N ASN A 100 -8.77 -2.54 -17.54
CA ASN A 100 -8.56 -3.26 -16.28
C ASN A 100 -7.16 -3.87 -16.15
N TRP A 101 -6.58 -4.30 -17.28
CA TRP A 101 -5.23 -4.85 -17.30
C TRP A 101 -4.18 -3.74 -17.08
N ILE A 102 -4.34 -2.60 -17.74
CA ILE A 102 -3.49 -1.42 -17.56
C ILE A 102 -3.60 -0.91 -16.11
N LEU A 103 -4.80 -0.84 -15.53
CA LEU A 103 -5.00 -0.36 -14.17
C LEU A 103 -4.39 -1.28 -13.11
N GLY A 104 -4.47 -2.60 -13.32
CA GLY A 104 -3.84 -3.59 -12.44
C GLY A 104 -2.31 -3.55 -12.53
N VAL A 105 -1.76 -3.50 -13.74
CA VAL A 105 -0.31 -3.44 -13.96
C VAL A 105 0.27 -2.10 -13.51
N SER A 106 -0.40 -0.98 -13.79
CA SER A 106 0.04 0.33 -13.33
C SER A 106 0.06 0.41 -11.80
N GLY A 107 -0.93 -0.18 -11.11
CA GLY A 107 -0.94 -0.26 -9.65
C GLY A 107 0.24 -1.07 -9.08
N MET A 108 0.60 -2.19 -9.71
CA MET A 108 1.75 -3.00 -9.33
C MET A 108 3.08 -2.26 -9.57
N VAL A 109 3.23 -1.61 -10.73
CA VAL A 109 4.45 -0.86 -11.08
C VAL A 109 4.61 0.35 -10.15
N LEU A 110 3.53 1.09 -9.90
CA LEU A 110 3.55 2.25 -9.00
C LEU A 110 3.94 1.83 -7.56
N SER A 111 3.45 0.69 -7.10
CA SER A 111 3.82 0.13 -5.80
C SER A 111 5.32 -0.15 -5.68
N VAL A 112 5.90 -0.84 -6.67
CA VAL A 112 7.34 -1.16 -6.69
C VAL A 112 8.18 0.13 -6.72
N LEU A 113 7.77 1.12 -7.51
CA LEU A 113 8.43 2.43 -7.58
C LEU A 113 8.37 3.17 -6.23
N VAL A 114 7.21 3.20 -5.58
CA VAL A 114 7.05 3.88 -4.28
C VAL A 114 7.88 3.17 -3.20
N VAL A 115 7.89 1.84 -3.16
CA VAL A 115 8.67 1.07 -2.19
C VAL A 115 10.16 1.25 -2.41
N THR A 116 10.64 1.16 -3.65
CA THR A 116 12.07 1.36 -3.97
C THR A 116 12.51 2.79 -3.67
N ALA A 117 11.70 3.80 -3.99
CA ALA A 117 11.99 5.19 -3.64
C ALA A 117 12.07 5.41 -2.12
N ALA A 118 11.14 4.84 -1.35
CA ALA A 118 11.15 4.95 0.10
C ALA A 118 12.36 4.25 0.73
N ILE A 119 12.74 3.06 0.24
CA ILE A 119 13.97 2.38 0.66
C ILE A 119 15.20 3.22 0.30
N TRP A 120 15.24 3.81 -0.89
CA TRP A 120 16.35 4.65 -1.33
C TRP A 120 16.56 5.88 -0.44
N ILE A 121 15.47 6.54 -0.02
CA ILE A 121 15.52 7.67 0.92
C ILE A 121 16.07 7.23 2.28
N ILE A 122 15.65 6.06 2.78
CA ILE A 122 16.15 5.50 4.04
C ILE A 122 17.62 5.11 3.92
N VAL A 123 18.06 4.51 2.82
CA VAL A 123 19.45 4.09 2.62
C VAL A 123 20.37 5.31 2.49
N THR A 124 20.02 6.29 1.65
CA THR A 124 20.88 7.46 1.42
C THR A 124 20.95 8.41 2.63
N LYS A 125 19.88 8.53 3.42
CA LYS A 125 19.86 9.37 4.63
C LYS A 125 20.22 8.61 5.89
N GLY A 126 19.89 7.32 5.94
CA GLY A 126 20.13 6.42 7.07
C GLY A 126 21.53 5.83 7.09
N ILE A 127 22.27 5.73 5.97
CA ILE A 127 23.70 5.36 6.02
C ILE A 127 24.55 6.49 6.65
N GLY A 128 24.00 7.69 6.84
CA GLY A 128 24.64 8.78 7.58
C GLY A 128 24.72 8.59 9.11
N VAL A 129 24.05 7.58 9.69
CA VAL A 129 24.38 7.10 11.04
C VAL A 129 25.59 6.18 10.92
N HIS A 130 26.77 6.74 11.17
CA HIS A 130 28.01 6.03 11.51
C HIS A 130 27.74 5.02 12.64
N PHE A 131 27.20 3.84 12.31
CA PHE A 131 27.00 2.73 13.25
C PHE A 131 28.27 1.90 13.46
N PHE A 132 29.32 2.18 12.68
CA PHE A 132 30.67 1.67 12.88
C PHE A 132 31.65 2.84 12.82
N LYS A 133 31.95 3.41 13.98
CA LYS A 133 33.34 3.74 14.29
C LYS A 133 33.90 2.48 14.97
N PRO A 134 35.02 1.89 14.50
CA PRO A 134 35.76 0.94 15.32
C PRO A 134 36.20 1.59 16.64
#